data_AF-A0A392R6M9-F1
#
_entry.id   AF-A0A392R6M9-F1
#
_cell.length_a   1.000
_cell.length_b   1.000
_cell.length_c   1.000
_cell.angle_alpha   90.00
_cell.angle_beta   90.00
_cell.angle_gamma   90.00
#
_symmetry.space_group_name_H-M   'P 1'
#
loop_
_entity.id
_entity.type
_entity.pdbx_description
1 polymer ?
#
loop_
_entity_poly.entity_id
_entity_poly.type
_entity_poly.pdbx_seq_one_letter_code
_entity_poly.pdbx_strand_id
1 'polypeptide(L)'
;IFDKDSFVETLEGWARTVVTGRAKLGGIPVGIVAVETQTVMQIIPADPGQLDSHERVVPQAGQVWFPDSATKTAQAILDFNREELPLFILANWRGFSGGQRDLFEGILQAGSTIVENLRTYKQPIFVYIPMMGELRGGAWVVVDSRINSDHIE
;
A
#
# COMPACT_ATOMS: atom_id res chain seq x y z
N ILE A 1 -15.39 -7.17 7.92
CA ILE A 1 -15.76 -6.99 6.49
C ILE A 1 -15.66 -8.32 5.78
N PHE A 2 -14.51 -8.98 5.81
CA PHE A 2 -14.29 -10.28 5.17
C PHE A 2 -14.78 -11.47 6.00
N ASP A 3 -14.87 -12.63 5.34
CA ASP A 3 -15.27 -13.89 5.95
C ASP A 3 -14.31 -14.28 7.09
N LYS A 4 -14.87 -14.90 8.14
CA LYS A 4 -14.12 -15.27 9.34
C LYS A 4 -12.93 -16.18 8.98
N ASP A 5 -11.76 -15.88 9.55
CA ASP A 5 -10.51 -16.63 9.40
C ASP A 5 -10.05 -16.83 7.93
N SER A 6 -10.49 -15.95 7.02
CA SER A 6 -10.15 -16.04 5.59
C SER A 6 -8.97 -15.16 5.17
N PHE A 7 -8.63 -14.13 5.96
CA PHE A 7 -7.56 -13.21 5.63
C PHE A 7 -6.19 -13.85 5.86
N VAL A 8 -5.37 -13.81 4.83
CA VAL A 8 -3.98 -14.25 4.85
C VAL A 8 -3.11 -13.07 4.41
N GLU A 9 -2.35 -12.53 5.35
CA GLU A 9 -1.42 -11.44 5.08
C GLU A 9 -0.24 -11.91 4.23
N THR A 10 0.27 -11.01 3.41
CA THR A 10 1.47 -11.21 2.60
C THR A 10 2.41 -10.03 2.77
N LEU A 11 3.72 -10.33 2.77
CA LEU A 11 4.78 -9.34 2.99
C LEU A 11 4.65 -8.62 4.35
N GLU A 12 4.18 -9.31 5.39
CA GLU A 12 3.97 -8.76 6.76
C GLU A 12 5.25 -8.18 7.39
N GLY A 13 6.43 -8.69 7.00
CA GLY A 13 7.72 -8.23 7.50
C GLY A 13 8.24 -6.95 6.82
N TRP A 14 7.64 -6.51 5.71
CA TRP A 14 8.12 -5.39 4.90
C TRP A 14 7.08 -4.28 4.82
N ALA A 15 7.53 -3.02 4.92
CA ALA A 15 6.72 -1.81 4.77
C ALA A 15 5.38 -1.87 5.52
N ARG A 16 5.46 -2.05 6.85
CA ARG A 16 4.31 -2.37 7.72
C ARG A 16 3.31 -1.23 7.88
N THR A 17 3.57 -0.05 7.32
CA THR A 17 2.57 1.03 7.23
C THR A 17 1.43 0.69 6.27
N VAL A 18 1.62 -0.31 5.41
CA VAL A 18 0.59 -0.87 4.52
C VAL A 18 0.49 -2.38 4.76
N VAL A 19 -0.75 -2.85 4.89
CA VAL A 19 -1.10 -4.27 5.04
C VAL A 19 -1.63 -4.75 3.69
N THR A 20 -1.10 -5.86 3.20
CA THR A 20 -1.51 -6.46 1.92
C THR A 20 -1.80 -7.93 2.11
N GLY A 21 -2.89 -8.44 1.55
CA GLY A 21 -3.23 -9.85 1.71
C GLY A 21 -4.38 -10.30 0.82
N ARG A 22 -4.78 -11.55 1.00
CA ARG A 22 -5.92 -12.16 0.32
C ARG A 22 -6.97 -12.54 1.35
N ALA A 23 -8.24 -12.40 1.03
CA ALA A 23 -9.32 -12.93 1.86
C ALA A 23 -10.48 -13.45 1.02
N LYS A 24 -11.58 -13.79 1.67
CA LYS A 24 -12.86 -14.08 1.01
C LYS A 24 -13.92 -13.09 1.47
N LEU A 25 -14.79 -12.68 0.54
CA LEU A 25 -16.00 -11.92 0.82
C LEU A 25 -17.20 -12.68 0.28
N GLY A 26 -18.01 -13.28 1.16
CA GLY A 26 -19.11 -14.12 0.74
C GLY A 26 -18.65 -15.33 -0.08
N GLY A 27 -17.48 -15.89 0.25
CA GLY A 27 -16.85 -17.00 -0.47
C GLY A 27 -16.02 -16.60 -1.70
N ILE A 28 -16.12 -15.36 -2.19
CA ILE A 28 -15.37 -14.88 -3.37
C ILE A 28 -13.96 -14.47 -2.94
N PRO A 29 -12.88 -15.00 -3.55
CA PRO A 29 -11.52 -14.60 -3.22
C PRO A 29 -11.23 -13.18 -3.72
N VAL A 30 -10.57 -12.38 -2.87
CA VAL A 30 -10.27 -10.97 -3.15
C VAL A 30 -8.87 -10.59 -2.65
N GLY A 31 -8.22 -9.66 -3.36
CA GLY A 31 -7.00 -8.98 -2.90
C GLY A 31 -7.35 -7.79 -2.02
N ILE A 32 -6.54 -7.52 -1.01
CA ILE A 32 -6.77 -6.45 -0.03
C ILE A 32 -5.50 -5.62 0.13
N VAL A 33 -5.66 -4.30 0.10
CA VAL A 33 -4.69 -3.31 0.56
C VAL A 33 -5.36 -2.48 1.66
N ALA A 34 -4.74 -2.42 2.83
CA ALA A 34 -5.22 -1.63 3.97
C ALA A 34 -4.07 -0.83 4.58
N VAL A 35 -4.41 0.15 5.41
CA VAL A 35 -3.45 1.12 5.95
C VAL A 35 -3.30 0.94 7.45
N GLU A 36 -2.07 0.86 7.93
CA GLU A 36 -1.77 0.92 9.36
C GLU A 36 -1.90 2.37 9.84
N THR A 37 -2.54 2.53 10.99
CA THR A 37 -2.82 3.85 11.61
C THR A 37 -1.81 4.19 12.70
N GLN A 38 -1.19 3.18 13.31
CA GLN A 38 -0.17 3.36 14.32
C GLN A 38 1.18 3.70 13.70
N THR A 39 2.02 4.41 14.45
CA THR A 39 3.42 4.62 14.06
C THR A 39 4.15 3.29 14.12
N VAL A 40 4.76 2.90 13.00
CA VAL A 40 5.58 1.71 12.87
C VAL A 40 7.04 2.06 13.07
N MET A 41 7.79 1.23 13.78
CA MET A 41 9.24 1.36 13.87
C MET A 41 9.91 0.51 12.79
N GLN A 42 10.53 1.14 11.80
CA GLN A 42 11.35 0.46 10.81
C GLN A 42 12.76 0.26 11.37
N ILE A 43 13.21 -0.99 11.45
CA ILE A 43 14.57 -1.31 11.87
C ILE A 43 15.41 -1.52 10.62
N ILE A 44 16.39 -0.65 10.42
CA ILE A 44 17.37 -0.76 9.35
C ILE A 44 18.60 -1.43 9.95
N PRO A 45 18.95 -2.66 9.53
CA PRO A 45 20.09 -3.38 10.08
C PRO A 45 21.40 -2.65 9.74
N ALA A 46 22.40 -2.84 10.59
CA ALA A 46 23.76 -2.39 10.28
C ALA A 46 24.30 -3.14 9.05
N ASP A 47 25.02 -2.43 8.19
CA ASP A 47 25.72 -2.99 7.04
C ASP A 47 27.11 -3.49 7.49
N PRO A 48 27.38 -4.81 7.48
CA PRO A 48 28.68 -5.35 7.87
C PRO A 48 29.83 -4.89 6.97
N GLY A 49 29.55 -4.43 5.74
CA GLY A 49 30.55 -3.92 4.80
C GLY A 49 31.00 -2.49 5.10
N GLN A 50 30.31 -1.78 6.00
CA GLN A 50 30.55 -0.39 6.32
C GLN A 50 30.84 -0.23 7.82
N LEU A 51 32.09 0.12 8.15
CA LEU A 51 32.58 0.15 9.54
C LEU A 51 31.85 1.14 10.46
N ASP A 52 31.30 2.23 9.92
CA ASP A 52 30.53 3.24 10.64
C ASP A 52 29.01 2.96 10.67
N SER A 53 28.58 1.85 10.05
CA SER A 53 27.18 1.45 10.02
C SER A 53 26.72 0.92 11.38
N HIS A 54 25.53 1.33 11.78
CA HIS A 54 24.87 0.88 13.00
C HIS A 54 23.39 0.67 12.72
N GLU A 55 22.75 -0.14 13.54
CA GLU A 55 21.30 -0.32 13.45
C GLU A 55 20.59 1.02 13.67
N ARG A 56 19.63 1.33 12.81
CA ARG A 56 18.84 2.55 12.90
C ARG A 56 17.36 2.20 13.04
N VAL A 57 16.72 2.81 14.01
CA VAL A 57 15.26 2.72 14.19
C VAL A 57 14.63 4.01 13.66
N VAL A 58 13.85 3.88 12.60
CA VAL A 58 13.18 5.01 11.93
C VAL A 58 11.68 4.92 12.18
N PRO A 59 11.06 5.91 12.86
CA PRO A 59 9.61 5.95 13.01
C PRO A 59 8.96 6.32 11.68
N GLN A 60 8.03 5.48 11.22
CA GLN A 60 7.17 5.71 10.07
C GLN A 60 5.75 5.97 10.59
N ALA A 61 5.23 7.16 10.33
CA ALA A 61 3.87 7.51 10.73
C ALA A 61 2.83 6.64 9.99
N GLY A 62 1.81 6.17 10.69
CA GLY A 62 0.66 5.56 10.04
C GLY A 62 -0.04 6.53 9.10
N GLN A 63 -0.90 6.01 8.22
CA GLN A 63 -1.64 6.79 7.21
C GLN A 63 -0.76 7.57 6.21
N VAL A 64 0.52 7.23 6.05
CA VAL A 64 1.43 7.89 5.10
C VAL A 64 2.09 6.85 4.21
N TRP A 65 2.13 7.11 2.90
CA TRP A 65 2.97 6.34 1.99
C TRP A 65 4.43 6.80 2.05
N PHE A 66 5.30 5.89 2.46
CA PHE A 66 6.76 5.93 2.33
C PHE A 66 7.21 5.15 1.08
N PRO A 67 8.47 5.31 0.62
CA PRO A 67 8.95 4.67 -0.61
C PRO A 67 8.69 3.15 -0.63
N ASP A 68 9.05 2.49 0.46
CA ASP A 68 8.85 1.05 0.67
C ASP A 68 7.36 0.65 0.62
N SER A 69 6.49 1.38 1.31
CA SER A 69 5.05 1.09 1.38
C SER A 69 4.32 1.38 0.07
N ALA A 70 4.73 2.41 -0.68
CA ALA A 70 4.20 2.69 -2.00
C ALA A 70 4.62 1.59 -2.99
N THR A 71 5.87 1.13 -2.92
CA THR A 71 6.33 -0.02 -3.72
C THR A 71 5.59 -1.30 -3.32
N LYS A 72 5.37 -1.56 -2.02
CA LYS A 72 4.57 -2.69 -1.55
C LYS A 72 3.14 -2.65 -2.09
N THR A 73 2.48 -1.50 -2.04
CA THR A 73 1.15 -1.31 -2.63
C THR A 73 1.17 -1.60 -4.13
N ALA A 74 2.10 -1.01 -4.88
CA ALA A 74 2.20 -1.22 -6.33
C ALA A 74 2.44 -2.69 -6.68
N GLN A 75 3.33 -3.36 -5.95
CA GLN A 75 3.62 -4.79 -6.13
C GLN A 75 2.38 -5.65 -5.86
N ALA A 76 1.66 -5.41 -4.77
CA ALA A 76 0.44 -6.14 -4.44
C ALA A 76 -0.62 -5.99 -5.54
N ILE A 77 -0.82 -4.77 -6.06
CA ILE A 77 -1.76 -4.53 -7.16
C ILE A 77 -1.34 -5.33 -8.42
N LEU A 78 -0.06 -5.33 -8.77
CA LEU A 78 0.44 -6.08 -9.91
C LEU A 78 0.18 -7.59 -9.75
N ASP A 79 0.44 -8.13 -8.56
CA ASP A 79 0.28 -9.56 -8.27
C ASP A 79 -1.20 -9.96 -8.28
N PHE A 80 -2.08 -9.17 -7.64
CA PHE A 80 -3.52 -9.44 -7.65
C PHE A 80 -4.13 -9.37 -9.06
N ASN A 81 -3.65 -8.46 -9.92
CA ASN A 81 -4.08 -8.39 -11.32
C ASN A 81 -3.73 -9.66 -12.10
N ARG A 82 -2.53 -10.22 -11.85
CA ARG A 82 -2.07 -11.47 -12.47
C ARG A 82 -2.79 -12.70 -11.95
N GLU A 83 -3.23 -12.65 -10.71
CA GLU A 83 -4.08 -13.68 -10.08
C GLU A 83 -5.56 -13.53 -10.44
N GLU A 84 -5.91 -12.49 -11.21
CA GLU A 84 -7.26 -12.17 -11.63
C GLU A 84 -8.25 -11.99 -10.46
N LEU A 85 -7.78 -11.39 -9.37
CA LEU A 85 -8.59 -11.14 -8.18
C LEU A 85 -9.27 -9.77 -8.23
N PRO A 86 -10.53 -9.63 -7.77
CA PRO A 86 -11.06 -8.32 -7.41
C PRO A 86 -10.22 -7.70 -6.27
N LEU A 87 -10.03 -6.38 -6.30
CA LEU A 87 -9.18 -5.67 -5.35
C LEU A 87 -10.01 -4.76 -4.43
N PHE A 88 -9.76 -4.83 -3.13
CA PHE A 88 -10.29 -3.89 -2.14
C PHE A 88 -9.17 -3.02 -1.58
N ILE A 89 -9.27 -1.72 -1.76
CA ILE A 89 -8.38 -0.72 -1.16
C ILE A 89 -9.13 -0.03 -0.02
N LEU A 90 -8.79 -0.38 1.22
CA LEU A 90 -9.32 0.27 2.42
C LEU A 90 -8.54 1.56 2.68
N ALA A 91 -8.89 2.61 1.94
CA ALA A 91 -8.12 3.84 1.85
C ALA A 91 -8.18 4.67 3.13
N ASN A 92 -7.01 4.94 3.72
CA ASN A 92 -6.88 5.78 4.91
C ASN A 92 -5.52 6.51 4.93
N TRP A 93 -5.19 7.23 3.85
CA TRP A 93 -3.92 7.94 3.68
C TRP A 93 -4.08 9.46 3.70
N ARG A 94 -3.22 10.11 4.49
CA ARG A 94 -3.02 11.56 4.53
C ARG A 94 -2.23 12.10 3.34
N GLY A 95 -1.48 11.24 2.65
CA GLY A 95 -0.61 11.63 1.55
C GLY A 95 0.63 10.75 1.44
N PHE A 96 1.56 11.22 0.63
CA PHE A 96 2.91 10.67 0.50
C PHE A 96 3.87 11.40 1.43
N SER A 97 4.92 10.72 1.89
CA SER A 97 6.01 11.38 2.59
C SER A 97 6.72 12.36 1.66
N GLY A 98 6.78 13.62 2.08
CA GLY A 98 7.48 14.70 1.37
C GLY A 98 8.87 15.00 1.93
N GLY A 99 9.42 14.14 2.79
CA GLY A 99 10.76 14.32 3.36
C GLY A 99 11.84 14.25 2.27
N GLN A 100 12.91 15.04 2.42
CA GLN A 100 14.02 15.06 1.45
C GLN A 100 14.61 13.66 1.19
N ARG A 101 14.72 12.84 2.25
CA ARG A 101 15.19 11.46 2.16
C ARG A 101 14.24 10.60 1.31
N ASP A 102 12.94 10.64 1.57
CA ASP A 102 11.95 9.83 0.86
C ASP A 102 11.80 10.25 -0.62
N LEU A 103 11.96 11.55 -0.90
CA LEU A 103 12.06 12.06 -2.26
C LEU A 103 13.28 11.50 -2.99
N PHE A 104 14.44 11.46 -2.33
CA PHE A 104 15.66 10.88 -2.88
C PHE A 104 15.57 9.36 -3.07
N GLU A 105 14.91 8.66 -2.14
CA GLU A 105 14.66 7.22 -2.19
C GLU A 105 13.57 6.81 -3.20
N GLY A 106 12.95 7.78 -3.90
CA GLY A 106 12.13 7.52 -5.07
C GLY A 106 10.63 7.35 -4.80
N ILE A 107 10.09 8.03 -3.79
CA ILE A 107 8.63 8.02 -3.49
C ILE A 107 7.76 8.40 -4.71
N LEU A 108 8.24 9.29 -5.58
CA LEU A 108 7.49 9.73 -6.76
C LEU A 108 7.36 8.61 -7.80
N GLN A 109 8.44 7.86 -8.03
CA GLN A 109 8.47 6.72 -8.92
C GLN A 109 7.62 5.56 -8.38
N ALA A 110 7.66 5.34 -7.06
CA ALA A 110 6.80 4.36 -6.42
C ALA A 110 5.31 4.74 -6.57
N GLY A 111 4.96 6.01 -6.34
CA GLY A 111 3.62 6.54 -6.53
C GLY A 111 3.12 6.44 -7.98
N SER A 112 3.97 6.73 -8.97
CA SER A 112 3.58 6.56 -10.39
C SER A 112 3.34 5.11 -10.78
N THR A 113 4.06 4.17 -10.14
CA THR A 113 3.87 2.73 -10.38
C THR A 113 2.51 2.25 -9.87
N ILE A 114 1.98 2.82 -8.78
CA ILE A 114 0.60 2.54 -8.32
C ILE A 114 -0.41 2.90 -9.43
N VAL A 115 -0.28 4.11 -9.99
CA VAL A 115 -1.16 4.58 -11.08
C VAL A 115 -1.10 3.67 -12.29
N GLU A 116 0.11 3.28 -12.72
CA GLU A 116 0.29 2.41 -13.89
C GLU A 116 -0.34 1.01 -13.69
N ASN A 117 -0.20 0.44 -12.50
CA ASN A 117 -0.75 -0.87 -12.19
C ASN A 117 -2.28 -0.83 -12.05
N LEU A 118 -2.86 0.26 -11.51
CA LEU A 118 -4.31 0.46 -11.48
C LEU A 118 -4.90 0.71 -12.87
N ARG A 119 -4.20 1.49 -13.71
CA ARG A 119 -4.58 1.77 -15.10
C ARG A 119 -4.71 0.51 -15.96
N THR A 120 -3.89 -0.51 -15.66
CA THR A 120 -3.85 -1.78 -16.41
C THR A 120 -4.55 -2.94 -15.70
N TYR A 121 -5.22 -2.66 -14.58
CA TYR A 121 -5.99 -3.64 -13.82
C TYR A 121 -7.27 -4.04 -14.56
N LYS A 122 -7.60 -5.33 -14.57
CA LYS A 122 -8.69 -5.87 -15.41
C LYS A 122 -9.92 -6.36 -14.64
N GLN A 123 -9.81 -6.51 -13.33
CA GLN A 123 -10.91 -6.93 -12.46
C GLN A 123 -11.47 -5.73 -11.67
N PRO A 124 -12.65 -5.84 -11.04
CA PRO A 124 -13.19 -4.75 -10.23
C PRO A 124 -12.24 -4.36 -9.09
N ILE A 125 -12.10 -3.05 -8.89
CA ILE A 125 -11.35 -2.43 -7.81
C ILE A 125 -12.32 -1.57 -7.01
N PHE A 126 -12.36 -1.77 -5.70
CA PHE A 126 -13.20 -0.99 -4.78
C PHE A 126 -12.32 -0.15 -3.87
N VAL A 127 -12.42 1.17 -3.96
CA VAL A 127 -11.70 2.11 -3.09
C VAL A 127 -12.66 2.59 -2.01
N TYR A 128 -12.54 2.01 -0.82
CA TYR A 128 -13.43 2.30 0.30
C TYR A 128 -12.71 3.09 1.40
N ILE A 129 -13.22 4.28 1.74
CA ILE A 129 -12.75 5.05 2.89
C ILE A 129 -13.58 4.62 4.11
N PRO A 130 -12.97 3.93 5.11
CA PRO A 130 -13.70 3.45 6.28
C PRO A 130 -14.14 4.60 7.19
N MET A 131 -15.01 4.30 8.17
CA MET A 131 -15.42 5.28 9.18
C MET A 131 -14.18 5.86 9.89
N MET A 132 -14.13 7.19 10.02
CA MET A 132 -12.97 7.95 10.51
C MET A 132 -11.71 7.87 9.63
N GLY A 133 -11.78 7.22 8.47
CA GLY A 133 -10.73 7.22 7.47
C GLY A 133 -10.64 8.57 6.75
N GLU A 134 -9.46 8.86 6.23
CA GLU A 134 -9.22 10.05 5.41
C GLU A 134 -8.41 9.71 4.16
N LEU A 135 -8.70 10.38 3.06
CA LEU A 135 -7.95 10.29 1.81
C LEU A 135 -7.69 11.70 1.30
N ARG A 136 -6.42 12.13 1.29
CA ARG A 136 -6.06 13.54 1.05
C ARG A 136 -5.00 13.72 -0.03
N GLY A 137 -5.09 14.84 -0.73
CA GLY A 137 -4.04 15.36 -1.62
C GLY A 137 -3.57 14.32 -2.63
N GLY A 138 -2.25 14.12 -2.71
CA GLY A 138 -1.64 13.17 -3.64
C GLY A 138 -2.11 11.73 -3.45
N ALA A 139 -2.50 11.33 -2.23
CA ALA A 139 -2.99 9.97 -1.99
C ALA A 139 -4.32 9.70 -2.71
N TRP A 140 -5.21 10.69 -2.82
CA TRP A 140 -6.43 10.58 -3.63
C TRP A 140 -6.07 10.42 -5.11
N VAL A 141 -5.16 11.26 -5.61
CA VAL A 141 -4.80 11.33 -7.03
C VAL A 141 -4.36 9.98 -7.59
N VAL A 142 -3.67 9.16 -6.79
CA VAL A 142 -3.12 7.87 -7.26
C VAL A 142 -4.10 6.70 -7.20
N VAL A 143 -5.27 6.86 -6.59
CA VAL A 143 -6.33 5.82 -6.52
C VAL A 143 -7.67 6.31 -7.06
N ASP A 144 -7.69 7.46 -7.75
CA ASP A 144 -8.91 8.06 -8.31
C ASP A 144 -9.55 7.14 -9.35
N SER A 145 -10.88 7.08 -9.37
CA SER A 145 -11.62 6.21 -10.31
C SER A 145 -11.37 6.56 -11.77
N ARG A 146 -10.97 7.80 -12.09
CA ARG A 146 -10.64 8.21 -13.47
C ARG A 146 -9.35 7.59 -14.00
N ILE A 147 -8.53 6.95 -13.15
CA ILE A 147 -7.36 6.19 -13.61
C ILE A 147 -7.80 5.00 -14.46
N ASN A 148 -8.92 4.36 -14.09
CA ASN A 148 -9.48 3.21 -14.78
C ASN A 148 -10.99 3.13 -14.50
N SER A 149 -11.76 3.99 -15.19
CA SER A 149 -13.18 4.24 -14.90
C SER A 149 -14.09 3.04 -15.12
N ASP A 150 -13.64 2.05 -15.88
CA ASP A 150 -14.41 0.85 -16.19
C ASP A 150 -14.27 -0.22 -15.09
N HIS A 151 -13.28 -0.06 -14.21
CA HIS A 151 -12.93 -1.06 -13.20
C HIS A 151 -12.86 -0.51 -11.77
N ILE A 152 -12.64 0.80 -11.56
CA ILE A 152 -12.53 1.39 -10.22
C ILE A 152 -13.85 2.03 -9.79
N GLU A 153 -14.35 1.59 -8.63
CA GLU A 153 -15.51 2.12 -7.91
C GLU A 153 -15.14 2.74 -6.55
#